data_AF-A0A955M850-F1
#
_entry.id   AF-A0A955M850-F1
#
_cell.length_a   1.000
_cell.length_b   1.000
_cell.length_c   1.000
_cell.angle_alpha   90.00
_cell.angle_beta   90.00
_cell.angle_gamma   90.00
#
_symmetry.space_group_name_H-M   'P 1'
#
loop_
_entity.id
_entity.type
_entity.pdbx_description
1 polymer ?
#
loop_
_entity_poly.entity_id
_entity_poly.type
_entity_poly.pdbx_seq_one_letter_code
_entity_poly.pdbx_strand_id
1 'polypeptide(L)'
;VPLDPGNWLTLGGYQFYNGYQAPYAGEMDEVRVWNVVRSQEEIRSAMSVSLTGKEKGLVAYYNFDEGKGKWFHNLAADRYHGYLGGMYPGMDGPKWVPSHTEDGSAGFDADESEIRY
;
A
#
# COMPACT_ATOMS: atom_id res chain seq x y z
N VAL A 1 17.28 -17.57 6.27
CA VAL A 1 18.16 -16.81 5.35
C VAL A 1 18.43 -15.47 6.01
N PRO A 2 19.67 -14.96 6.09
CA PRO A 2 19.89 -13.58 6.54
C PRO A 2 19.17 -12.63 5.59
N LEU A 3 18.46 -11.64 6.13
CA LEU A 3 17.74 -10.66 5.34
C LEU A 3 18.78 -9.70 4.73
N ASP A 4 19.03 -9.80 3.42
CA ASP A 4 19.77 -8.78 2.70
C ASP A 4 18.94 -7.49 2.70
N PRO A 5 19.41 -6.39 3.33
CA PRO A 5 18.65 -5.15 3.39
C PRO A 5 18.40 -4.52 2.02
N GLY A 6 19.19 -4.84 0.99
CA GLY A 6 19.22 -4.06 -0.25
C GLY A 6 18.00 -4.15 -1.18
N ASN A 7 17.08 -5.10 -0.96
CA ASN A 7 16.13 -5.54 -1.99
C ASN A 7 14.64 -5.57 -1.55
N TRP A 8 14.23 -4.77 -0.56
CA TRP A 8 12.82 -4.69 -0.15
C TRP A 8 12.07 -3.61 -0.93
N LEU A 9 10.86 -3.94 -1.41
CA LEU A 9 9.91 -2.91 -1.83
C LEU A 9 9.49 -2.13 -0.58
N THR A 10 9.92 -0.87 -0.50
CA THR A 10 9.48 0.06 0.54
C THR A 10 8.27 0.84 0.02
N LEU A 11 7.23 0.95 0.85
CA LEU A 11 6.09 1.83 0.64
C LEU A 11 6.15 2.98 1.66
N GLY A 12 5.73 4.18 1.26
CA GLY A 12 5.70 5.34 2.15
C GLY A 12 7.05 5.96 2.52
N GLY A 13 8.13 5.68 1.77
CA GLY A 13 9.44 6.31 1.96
C GLY A 13 10.53 5.61 1.14
N TYR A 14 11.78 5.99 1.35
CA TYR A 14 12.95 5.39 0.69
C TYR A 14 13.85 4.72 1.71
N GLN A 15 14.32 3.50 1.43
CA GLN A 15 15.27 2.83 2.29
C GLN A 15 16.69 3.38 2.05
N PHE A 16 17.39 3.68 3.13
CA PHE A 16 18.79 4.12 3.12
C PHE A 16 19.59 3.33 4.18
N TYR A 17 20.93 3.39 4.12
CA TYR A 17 21.83 2.56 4.95
C TYR A 17 21.49 2.49 6.45
N ASN A 18 20.99 3.59 7.02
CA ASN A 18 20.74 3.73 8.47
C ASN A 18 19.24 3.81 8.83
N GLY A 19 18.32 3.50 7.90
CA GLY A 19 16.88 3.57 8.13
C GLY A 19 16.10 4.15 6.94
N TYR A 20 14.91 4.66 7.21
CA TYR A 20 14.00 5.19 6.18
C TYR A 20 14.16 6.71 6.09
N GLN A 21 14.17 7.23 4.86
CA GLN A 21 14.29 8.65 4.57
C GLN A 21 13.09 9.16 3.78
N ALA A 22 12.83 10.47 3.90
CA ALA A 22 11.70 11.18 3.30
C ALA A 22 10.37 10.39 3.39
N PRO A 23 9.86 10.16 4.62
CA PRO A 23 8.59 9.47 4.80
C PRO A 23 7.45 10.25 4.13
N TYR A 24 6.53 9.51 3.53
CA TYR A 24 5.28 10.06 3.03
C TYR A 24 4.39 10.48 4.21
N ALA A 25 3.97 11.74 4.20
CA ALA A 25 3.15 12.33 5.26
C ALA A 25 1.66 12.25 4.90
N GLY A 26 1.13 11.02 4.84
CA GLY A 26 -0.27 10.76 4.50
C GLY A 26 -0.63 9.30 4.72
N GLU A 27 -1.88 8.96 4.38
CA GLU A 27 -2.46 7.63 4.52
C GLU A 27 -2.28 6.83 3.20
N MET A 28 -2.35 5.51 3.27
CA MET A 28 -2.30 4.63 2.09
C MET A 28 -3.32 3.53 2.23
N ASP A 29 -3.99 3.22 1.13
CA ASP A 29 -4.98 2.15 0.99
C ASP A 29 -4.86 1.55 -0.43
N GLU A 30 -5.42 0.35 -0.64
CA GLU A 30 -5.64 -0.27 -1.96
C GLU A 30 -4.40 -0.34 -2.88
N VAL A 31 -3.20 -0.50 -2.29
CA VAL A 31 -1.93 -0.48 -3.03
C VAL A 31 -1.76 -1.75 -3.86
N ARG A 32 -1.60 -1.58 -5.18
CA ARG A 32 -1.56 -2.67 -6.17
C ARG A 32 -0.33 -2.58 -7.07
N VAL A 33 0.29 -3.72 -7.39
CA VAL A 33 1.43 -3.84 -8.31
C VAL A 33 1.11 -4.86 -9.40
N TRP A 34 1.24 -4.46 -10.67
CA TRP A 34 0.92 -5.27 -11.84
C TRP A 34 2.17 -5.56 -12.68
N ASN A 35 2.23 -6.75 -13.31
CA ASN A 35 3.23 -7.09 -14.33
C ASN A 35 2.70 -6.98 -15.77
N VAL A 36 1.51 -6.43 -15.93
CA VAL A 36 0.88 -6.09 -17.21
C VAL A 36 0.67 -4.59 -17.29
N VAL A 37 0.81 -4.02 -18.49
CA VAL A 37 0.40 -2.63 -18.75
C VAL A 37 -1.12 -2.58 -18.67
N ARG A 38 -1.66 -1.64 -17.87
CA ARG A 38 -3.09 -1.38 -17.72
C ARG A 38 -3.49 -0.17 -18.57
N SER A 39 -4.67 -0.21 -19.19
CA SER A 39 -5.25 0.95 -19.89
C SER A 39 -5.79 2.00 -18.91
N GLN A 40 -6.12 3.19 -19.39
CA GLN A 40 -6.73 4.23 -18.56
C GLN A 40 -8.13 3.79 -18.07
N GLU A 41 -8.92 3.18 -18.95
CA GLU A 41 -10.26 2.65 -18.65
C GLU A 41 -10.18 1.51 -17.63
N GLU A 42 -9.18 0.65 -17.77
CA GLU A 42 -8.86 -0.42 -16.83
C GLU A 42 -8.40 0.08 -15.44
N ILE A 43 -7.76 1.24 -15.37
CA ILE A 43 -7.41 1.88 -14.09
C ILE A 43 -8.66 2.51 -13.48
N ARG A 44 -9.41 3.32 -14.25
CA ARG A 44 -10.62 4.01 -13.76
C ARG A 44 -11.72 3.05 -13.31
N SER A 45 -11.95 1.95 -14.03
CA SER A 45 -12.93 0.93 -13.64
C SER A 45 -12.56 0.14 -12.38
N ALA A 46 -11.30 0.20 -11.94
CA ALA A 46 -10.80 -0.49 -10.76
C ALA A 46 -10.46 0.44 -9.58
N MET A 47 -10.36 1.76 -9.78
CA MET A 47 -9.77 2.66 -8.77
C MET A 47 -10.60 2.82 -7.49
N SER A 48 -11.93 2.73 -7.60
CA SER A 48 -12.90 2.92 -6.51
C SER A 48 -13.56 1.61 -6.03
N VAL A 49 -13.00 0.45 -6.40
CA VAL A 49 -13.52 -0.86 -6.01
C VAL A 49 -12.39 -1.76 -5.53
N SER A 50 -12.56 -2.41 -4.38
CA SER A 50 -11.63 -3.44 -3.88
C SER A 50 -11.57 -4.63 -4.82
N LEU A 51 -10.38 -5.23 -4.94
CA LEU A 51 -10.11 -6.35 -5.85
C LEU A 51 -10.21 -7.70 -5.13
N THR A 52 -10.22 -8.79 -5.91
CA THR A 52 -10.26 -10.15 -5.35
C THR A 52 -8.87 -10.74 -5.06
N GLY A 53 -7.81 -10.07 -5.54
CA GLY A 53 -6.43 -10.60 -5.55
C GLY A 53 -6.15 -11.55 -6.72
N LYS A 54 -7.16 -12.01 -7.45
CA LYS A 54 -7.03 -13.04 -8.51
C LYS A 54 -6.95 -12.46 -9.93
N GLU A 55 -6.84 -11.14 -10.04
CA GLU A 55 -6.83 -10.43 -11.31
C GLU A 55 -5.59 -10.77 -12.14
N LYS A 56 -5.77 -10.93 -13.46
CA LYS A 56 -4.69 -11.37 -14.35
C LYS A 56 -3.55 -10.35 -14.38
N GLY A 57 -2.38 -10.78 -13.92
CA GLY A 57 -1.17 -9.96 -13.90
C GLY A 57 -1.01 -9.08 -12.65
N LEU A 58 -1.89 -9.21 -11.66
CA LEU A 58 -1.69 -8.67 -10.33
C LEU A 58 -0.59 -9.48 -9.62
N VAL A 59 0.43 -8.80 -9.10
CA VAL A 59 1.61 -9.40 -8.44
C VAL A 59 1.58 -9.16 -6.94
N ALA A 60 1.17 -7.95 -6.55
CA ALA A 60 0.94 -7.59 -5.16
C ALA A 60 -0.34 -6.77 -5.02
N TYR A 61 -1.09 -7.01 -3.95
CA TYR A 61 -2.24 -6.21 -3.55
C TYR A 61 -2.30 -6.16 -2.02
N TYR A 62 -2.25 -4.96 -1.47
CA TYR A 62 -2.34 -4.67 -0.04
C TYR A 62 -3.52 -3.71 0.17
N ASN A 63 -4.62 -4.22 0.72
CA ASN A 63 -5.81 -3.44 1.10
C ASN A 63 -5.72 -2.88 2.52
N PHE A 64 -4.65 -3.18 3.27
CA PHE A 64 -4.34 -2.56 4.57
C PHE A 64 -5.42 -2.69 5.68
N ASP A 65 -6.41 -3.57 5.49
CA ASP A 65 -7.51 -3.84 6.41
C ASP A 65 -7.12 -4.65 7.68
N GLU A 66 -5.86 -5.06 7.85
CA GLU A 66 -5.48 -5.82 9.06
C GLU A 66 -5.71 -5.03 10.35
N GLY A 67 -5.53 -3.71 10.32
CA GLY A 67 -5.80 -2.76 11.40
C GLY A 67 -5.00 -2.95 12.70
N LYS A 68 -4.19 -4.01 12.82
CA LYS A 68 -3.46 -4.38 14.04
C LYS A 68 -2.18 -5.15 13.74
N GLY A 69 -1.30 -5.21 14.73
CA GLY A 69 -0.01 -5.88 14.58
C GLY A 69 0.90 -5.18 13.57
N LYS A 70 1.86 -5.92 13.02
CA LYS A 70 2.89 -5.39 12.13
C LYS A 70 3.06 -6.13 10.80
N TRP A 71 2.33 -7.21 10.57
CA TRP A 71 2.33 -7.93 9.29
C TRP A 71 1.09 -7.58 8.50
N PHE A 72 1.25 -7.39 7.19
CA PHE A 72 0.15 -7.20 6.24
C PHE A 72 0.34 -8.07 5.00
N HIS A 73 -0.76 -8.53 4.43
CA HIS A 73 -0.74 -9.63 3.47
C HIS A 73 -0.82 -9.11 2.04
N ASN A 74 0.00 -9.69 1.17
CA ASN A 74 -0.29 -9.68 -0.25
C ASN A 74 -1.52 -10.58 -0.50
N LEU A 75 -2.64 -10.00 -0.92
CA LEU A 75 -3.84 -10.75 -1.27
C LEU A 75 -3.75 -11.45 -2.64
N ALA A 76 -2.77 -11.07 -3.48
CA ALA A 76 -2.59 -11.65 -4.80
C ALA A 76 -1.76 -12.95 -4.83
N ALA A 77 -0.93 -13.19 -3.81
CA ALA A 77 -0.14 -14.41 -3.68
C ALA A 77 0.38 -14.62 -2.25
N ASP A 78 0.63 -15.88 -1.89
CA ASP A 78 1.29 -16.31 -0.64
C ASP A 78 2.82 -16.02 -0.66
N ARG A 79 3.17 -14.77 -0.99
CA ARG A 79 4.54 -14.22 -1.03
C ARG A 79 4.49 -12.71 -1.09
N TYR A 80 5.59 -12.06 -0.72
CA TYR A 80 5.70 -10.60 -0.63
C TYR A 80 4.74 -9.96 0.39
N HIS A 81 4.34 -10.68 1.43
CA HIS A 81 3.73 -10.06 2.62
C HIS A 81 4.69 -9.00 3.19
N GLY A 82 4.13 -7.88 3.64
CA GLY A 82 4.91 -6.74 4.11
C GLY A 82 4.91 -6.61 5.63
N TYR A 83 5.77 -5.70 6.09
CA TYR A 83 5.94 -5.38 7.50
C TYR A 83 5.78 -3.87 7.72
N LEU A 84 4.95 -3.48 8.69
CA LEU A 84 4.56 -2.09 8.92
C LEU A 84 5.64 -1.31 9.70
N GLY A 85 6.58 -0.72 8.97
CA GLY A 85 7.64 0.13 9.52
C GLY A 85 9.01 -0.52 9.42
N GLY A 86 9.97 0.05 10.15
CA GLY A 86 11.38 -0.16 9.84
C GLY A 86 12.09 -1.34 10.51
N MET A 87 13.24 -1.70 9.90
CA MET A 87 14.18 -2.72 10.40
C MET A 87 14.76 -2.42 11.79
N TYR A 88 14.79 -1.14 12.22
CA TYR A 88 15.34 -0.73 13.52
C TYR A 88 14.22 -0.51 14.56
N PRO A 89 14.25 -1.22 15.71
CA PRO A 89 13.31 -0.99 16.80
C PRO A 89 13.40 0.43 17.35
N GLY A 90 12.25 1.03 17.69
CA GLY A 90 12.17 2.31 18.39
C GLY A 90 12.14 3.57 17.52
N MET A 91 12.20 3.46 16.19
CA MET A 91 11.83 4.57 15.30
C MET A 91 10.30 4.69 15.24
N ASP A 92 9.78 5.92 15.32
CA ASP A 92 8.39 6.19 14.92
C ASP A 92 8.22 5.80 13.45
N GLY A 93 7.21 4.99 13.18
CA GLY A 93 6.89 4.48 11.84
C GLY A 93 5.40 4.54 11.57
N PRO A 94 4.96 4.09 10.38
CA PRO A 94 3.55 4.08 10.02
C PRO A 94 2.71 3.29 11.02
N LYS A 95 1.49 3.79 11.22
CA LYS A 95 0.48 3.28 12.16
C LYS A 95 -0.78 2.98 11.36
N TRP A 96 -1.51 1.96 11.77
CA TRP A 96 -2.84 1.69 11.22
C TRP A 96 -3.79 2.84 11.56
N VAL A 97 -4.61 3.23 10.60
CA VAL A 97 -5.73 4.16 10.72
C VAL A 97 -6.97 3.47 10.15
N PRO A 98 -8.18 3.70 10.69
CA PRO A 98 -9.40 3.21 10.06
C PRO A 98 -9.58 3.83 8.66
N SER A 99 -10.00 3.05 7.65
CA SER A 99 -10.36 3.56 6.32
C SER A 99 -11.84 4.04 6.27
N HIS A 100 -12.29 4.50 5.10
CA HIS A 100 -13.19 5.66 4.99
C HIS A 100 -14.68 5.39 4.85
N THR A 101 -15.50 6.30 5.38
CA THR A 101 -16.85 6.57 4.86
C THR A 101 -17.21 8.06 4.97
N GLU A 102 -18.14 8.50 4.11
CA GLU A 102 -18.58 9.90 3.88
C GLU A 102 -19.20 10.62 5.11
N ASP A 103 -19.18 9.99 6.29
CA ASP A 103 -19.72 10.52 7.55
C ASP A 103 -18.69 11.24 8.45
N GLY A 104 -17.40 11.20 8.10
CA GLY A 104 -16.30 11.74 8.92
C GLY A 104 -15.47 10.67 9.66
N SER A 105 -15.54 9.41 9.24
CA SER A 105 -14.40 8.47 9.30
C SER A 105 -13.27 8.94 8.34
N ALA A 106 -12.19 8.20 8.05
CA ALA A 106 -11.03 8.76 7.33
C ALA A 106 -10.53 7.90 6.15
N GLY A 107 -10.05 8.53 5.06
CA GLY A 107 -9.44 7.86 3.90
C GLY A 107 -10.05 8.32 2.55
N PHE A 108 -10.33 7.38 1.63
CA PHE A 108 -10.26 7.68 0.20
C PHE A 108 -11.58 7.97 -0.50
N ASP A 109 -12.13 9.16 -0.23
CA ASP A 109 -13.01 9.83 -1.19
C ASP A 109 -12.17 10.34 -2.37
N ALA A 110 -12.20 9.58 -3.47
CA ALA A 110 -11.62 10.00 -4.74
C ALA A 110 -12.59 10.95 -5.44
N ASP A 111 -12.69 12.19 -4.95
CA ASP A 111 -13.51 13.23 -5.55
C ASP A 111 -13.04 13.49 -7.00
N GLU A 112 -13.80 12.99 -7.98
CA GLU A 112 -13.53 13.19 -9.40
C GLU A 112 -13.63 14.68 -9.82
N SER A 113 -14.05 15.60 -8.92
CA SER A 113 -14.22 17.04 -9.23
C SER A 113 -12.92 17.85 -9.37
N GLU A 114 -11.78 17.36 -8.85
CA GLU A 114 -10.49 18.09 -8.94
C GLU A 114 -9.67 17.81 -10.21
N ILE A 115 -10.06 16.86 -11.07
CA ILE A 115 -9.41 16.68 -12.39
C ILE A 115 -9.93 17.75 -13.37
N ARG A 116 -9.41 18.97 -13.24
CA ARG A 116 -9.56 20.04 -14.23
C ARG A 116 -8.42 19.98 -15.25
N TYR A 117 -8.80 19.88 -16.52
CA TYR A 117 -7.92 19.96 -17.70
C TYR A 117 -7.35 21.38 -17.90
#